data_AF-A0A386WRC7-F1
#
_entry.id   AF-A0A386WRC7-F1
#
_cell.length_a   1.000
_cell.length_b   1.000
_cell.length_c   1.000
_cell.angle_alpha   90.00
_cell.angle_beta   90.00
_cell.angle_gamma   90.00
#
_symmetry.space_group_name_H-M   'P 1'
#
loop_
_entity.id
_entity.type
_entity.pdbx_description
1 polymer ?
#
loop_
_entity_poly.entity_id
_entity_poly.type
_entity_poly.pdbx_seq_one_letter_code
_entity_poly.pdbx_strand_id
1 'polypeptide(L)'
;MAALDLHLGVANKPGDLDGLFAHHVLSSVDVSFAWEVNPLTAQWLDQHTDRLRHAPGLAVLGFALYDFRSHRDLGMNERLVDGLRDLMRRDPFPADRTTFVTDRRQLLGITLAALVARDALLAFHSWLLDVLHDSRFRADDPRTDLARRHSLAVLTDDPAPLGGLAGVKNLPELCMVHWMSIASTARLADPAADLQLIQRRILTGLLRTDIADLSTCDAALVRAAAGRIIDASIDSTVLTRSHVGIVLRRFPAAMKRWRWDDPDDVRHPIRWEVNSEREIQDIVWIMLRSVFSDLVDEEPLPRLGHSSYRADFGIPRLGVLIELKYVRSAAEFKKIEKEILEDSIAYLRERGTYTKLIVFIYDASASNQEHDVTTAALLERDDIIDVIIVSRPSQLPAPGTATATPAAAFTPRRSRSRRSSSSP
;
A
#
# COMPACT_ATOMS: atom_id res chain seq x y z
N MET A 1 0.69 -22.54 -6.46
CA MET A 1 1.51 -21.51 -7.14
C MET A 1 2.39 -22.11 -8.23
N ALA A 2 3.40 -22.93 -7.92
CA ALA A 2 4.27 -23.54 -8.95
C ALA A 2 3.54 -24.29 -10.07
N ALA A 3 2.49 -25.06 -9.76
CA ALA A 3 1.70 -25.76 -10.78
C ALA A 3 0.90 -24.81 -11.69
N LEU A 4 0.44 -23.66 -11.18
CA LEU A 4 -0.17 -22.61 -12.00
C LEU A 4 0.88 -21.97 -12.91
N ASP A 5 2.07 -21.69 -12.40
CA ASP A 5 3.16 -21.10 -13.18
C ASP A 5 3.61 -22.03 -14.32
N LEU A 6 3.67 -23.34 -14.07
CA LEU A 6 3.94 -24.33 -15.10
C LEU A 6 2.84 -24.35 -16.19
N HIS A 7 1.58 -24.30 -15.78
CA HIS A 7 0.45 -24.25 -16.72
C HIS A 7 0.47 -22.97 -17.58
N LEU A 8 0.81 -21.83 -16.97
CA LEU A 8 0.96 -20.54 -17.66
C LEU A 8 2.13 -20.55 -18.66
N GLY A 9 3.23 -21.21 -18.31
CA GLY A 9 4.42 -21.31 -19.17
C GLY A 9 4.17 -21.90 -20.55
N VAL A 10 3.08 -22.67 -20.74
CA VAL A 10 2.70 -23.26 -22.05
C VAL A 10 2.40 -22.18 -23.10
N ALA A 11 1.83 -21.05 -22.66
CA ALA A 11 1.46 -19.92 -23.51
C ALA A 11 2.53 -18.80 -23.51
N ASN A 12 3.69 -19.02 -22.87
CA ASN A 12 4.76 -18.04 -22.82
C ASN A 12 5.55 -17.99 -24.14
N LYS A 13 4.92 -17.47 -25.20
CA LYS A 13 5.48 -17.39 -26.56
C LYS A 13 5.15 -16.04 -27.20
N PRO A 14 6.01 -15.50 -28.07
CA PRO A 14 5.79 -14.20 -28.70
C PRO A 14 4.45 -14.13 -29.46
N GLY A 15 3.59 -13.21 -29.04
CA GLY A 15 2.30 -12.95 -29.68
C GLY A 15 1.20 -13.96 -29.39
N ASP A 16 1.43 -14.88 -28.45
CA ASP A 16 0.38 -15.75 -27.94
C ASP A 16 -0.64 -14.92 -27.13
N LEU A 17 -1.92 -14.99 -27.52
CA LEU A 17 -2.95 -14.14 -26.94
C LEU A 17 -3.30 -14.55 -25.51
N ASP A 18 -3.21 -15.85 -25.16
CA ASP A 18 -3.41 -16.31 -23.79
C ASP A 18 -2.23 -15.88 -22.91
N GLY A 19 -1.01 -15.98 -23.44
CA GLY A 19 0.20 -15.52 -22.77
C GLY A 19 0.21 -14.01 -22.50
N LEU A 20 -0.18 -13.20 -23.50
CA LEU A 20 -0.27 -11.74 -23.37
C LEU A 20 -1.35 -11.32 -22.37
N PHE A 21 -2.52 -11.96 -22.40
CA PHE A 21 -3.54 -11.76 -21.37
C PHE A 21 -3.00 -12.10 -19.97
N ALA A 22 -2.32 -13.24 -19.84
CA ALA A 22 -1.77 -13.68 -18.56
C ALA A 22 -0.72 -12.69 -18.02
N HIS A 23 0.20 -12.24 -18.88
CA HIS A 23 1.19 -11.22 -18.54
C HIS A 23 0.53 -9.93 -18.03
N HIS A 24 -0.48 -9.44 -18.75
CA HIS A 24 -1.19 -8.21 -18.38
C HIS A 24 -1.83 -8.31 -16.98
N VAL A 25 -2.53 -9.41 -16.72
CA VAL A 25 -3.21 -9.68 -15.43
C VAL A 25 -2.20 -9.85 -14.27
N LEU A 26 -1.03 -10.42 -14.57
CA LEU A 26 0.03 -10.73 -13.61
C LEU A 26 1.11 -9.64 -13.50
N SER A 27 0.94 -8.49 -14.14
CA SER A 27 1.96 -7.40 -14.20
C SER A 27 2.50 -6.91 -12.84
N SER A 28 1.79 -7.19 -11.75
CA SER A 28 2.18 -6.84 -10.36
C SER A 28 2.46 -8.07 -9.47
N VAL A 29 2.65 -9.25 -10.05
CA VAL A 29 2.74 -10.52 -9.34
C VAL A 29 3.93 -11.30 -9.85
N ASP A 30 4.83 -11.68 -8.94
CA ASP A 30 6.01 -12.47 -9.28
C ASP A 30 5.61 -13.87 -9.74
N VAL A 31 6.24 -14.33 -10.82
CA VAL A 31 6.11 -15.67 -11.40
C VAL A 31 7.47 -16.37 -11.46
N SER A 32 7.48 -17.70 -11.47
CA SER A 32 8.73 -18.47 -11.42
C SER A 32 9.52 -18.55 -12.74
N PHE A 33 9.14 -17.78 -13.77
CA PHE A 33 9.75 -17.81 -15.09
C PHE A 33 9.84 -16.41 -15.70
N ALA A 34 10.72 -16.23 -16.69
CA ALA A 34 10.82 -14.98 -17.44
C ALA A 34 9.80 -14.94 -18.58
N TRP A 35 9.12 -13.80 -18.75
CA TRP A 35 8.14 -13.63 -19.82
C TRP A 35 8.81 -13.44 -21.18
N GLU A 36 8.34 -14.20 -22.17
CA GLU A 36 8.77 -14.19 -23.57
C GLU A 36 7.59 -13.90 -24.53
N VAL A 37 6.49 -13.37 -24.00
CA VAL A 37 5.25 -13.12 -24.78
C VAL A 37 5.33 -11.92 -25.71
N ASN A 38 6.34 -11.05 -25.58
CA ASN A 38 6.46 -9.81 -26.33
C ASN A 38 6.65 -10.06 -27.84
N PRO A 39 5.68 -9.68 -28.71
CA PRO A 39 5.77 -9.85 -30.16
C PRO A 39 6.45 -8.67 -30.88
N LEU A 40 6.89 -7.61 -30.18
CA LEU A 40 7.41 -6.38 -30.79
C LEU A 40 8.83 -6.53 -31.34
N THR A 41 9.03 -7.52 -32.22
CA THR A 41 10.27 -7.71 -32.99
C THR A 41 9.95 -7.55 -34.48
N ALA A 42 10.86 -6.94 -35.25
CA ALA A 42 10.68 -6.72 -36.68
C ALA A 42 10.34 -8.03 -37.43
N GLN A 43 11.03 -9.12 -37.07
CA GLN A 43 10.80 -10.45 -37.63
C GLN A 43 9.38 -10.97 -37.39
N TRP A 44 8.87 -10.87 -36.16
CA TRP A 44 7.52 -11.35 -35.84
C TRP A 44 6.47 -10.56 -36.60
N LEU A 45 6.62 -9.23 -36.66
CA LEU A 45 5.68 -8.33 -37.32
C LEU A 45 5.59 -8.58 -38.83
N ASP A 46 6.74 -8.74 -39.49
CA ASP A 46 6.77 -9.02 -40.93
C ASP A 46 6.06 -10.35 -41.25
N GLN A 47 6.29 -11.38 -40.43
CA GLN A 47 5.64 -12.69 -40.56
C GLN A 47 4.13 -12.66 -40.27
N HIS A 48 3.63 -11.64 -39.59
CA HIS A 48 2.25 -11.56 -39.11
C HIS A 48 1.45 -10.38 -39.69
N THR A 49 2.00 -9.66 -40.67
CA THR A 49 1.41 -8.42 -41.24
C THR A 49 -0.07 -8.57 -41.61
N ASP A 50 -0.46 -9.67 -42.25
CA ASP A 50 -1.86 -9.89 -42.65
C ASP A 50 -2.81 -10.07 -41.47
N ARG A 51 -2.33 -10.69 -40.37
CA ARG A 51 -3.13 -10.91 -39.15
C ARG A 51 -3.40 -9.60 -38.41
N LEU A 52 -2.54 -8.59 -38.58
CA LEU A 52 -2.69 -7.28 -37.94
C LEU A 52 -3.84 -6.44 -38.51
N ARG A 53 -4.48 -6.89 -39.61
CA ARG A 53 -5.71 -6.30 -40.15
C ARG A 53 -6.98 -6.85 -39.52
N HIS A 54 -6.86 -7.80 -38.59
CA HIS A 54 -7.98 -8.53 -38.01
C HIS A 54 -7.94 -8.45 -36.49
N ALA A 55 -9.11 -8.62 -35.88
CA ALA A 55 -9.30 -8.40 -34.45
C ALA A 55 -8.34 -9.20 -33.54
N PRO A 56 -8.01 -10.49 -33.81
CA PRO A 56 -7.03 -11.22 -33.01
C PRO A 56 -5.63 -10.59 -33.04
N GLY A 57 -5.15 -10.18 -34.22
CA GLY A 57 -3.83 -9.55 -34.36
C GLY A 57 -3.79 -8.14 -33.75
N LEU A 58 -4.89 -7.40 -33.86
CA LEU A 58 -5.04 -6.10 -33.20
C LEU A 58 -5.06 -6.22 -31.68
N ALA A 59 -5.68 -7.27 -31.14
CA ALA A 59 -5.66 -7.55 -29.71
C ALA A 59 -4.24 -7.86 -29.21
N VAL A 60 -3.48 -8.66 -29.97
CA VAL A 60 -2.06 -8.93 -29.70
C VAL A 60 -1.25 -7.63 -29.67
N LEU A 61 -1.40 -6.77 -30.67
CA LEU A 61 -0.73 -5.46 -30.68
C LEU A 61 -1.18 -4.56 -29.53
N GLY A 62 -2.46 -4.59 -29.16
CA GLY A 62 -3.01 -3.82 -28.06
C GLY A 62 -2.36 -4.16 -26.74
N PHE A 63 -2.27 -5.45 -26.39
CA PHE A 63 -1.51 -5.90 -25.21
C PHE A 63 -0.04 -5.50 -25.31
N ALA A 64 0.60 -5.83 -26.44
CA ALA A 64 2.03 -5.65 -26.60
C ALA A 64 2.46 -4.19 -26.48
N LEU A 65 1.77 -3.28 -27.18
CA LEU A 65 2.07 -1.86 -27.13
C LEU A 65 1.70 -1.28 -25.76
N TYR A 66 0.63 -1.74 -25.11
CA TYR A 66 0.23 -1.21 -23.80
C TYR A 66 1.23 -1.59 -22.69
N ASP A 67 1.62 -2.86 -22.62
CA ASP A 67 2.49 -3.41 -21.57
C ASP A 67 3.98 -3.16 -21.83
N PHE A 68 4.46 -3.30 -23.07
CA PHE A 68 5.90 -3.16 -23.42
C PHE A 68 6.25 -1.78 -23.97
N ARG A 69 5.94 -0.73 -23.20
CA ARG A 69 6.04 0.69 -23.65
C ARG A 69 7.44 1.09 -24.14
N SER A 70 8.49 0.52 -23.56
CA SER A 70 9.90 0.79 -23.92
C SER A 70 10.30 0.27 -25.30
N HIS A 71 9.48 -0.60 -25.90
CA HIS A 71 9.75 -1.24 -27.20
C HIS A 71 8.86 -0.68 -28.32
N ARG A 72 8.17 0.45 -28.08
CA ARG A 72 7.32 1.11 -29.08
C ARG A 72 8.19 1.81 -30.13
N ASP A 73 8.08 1.38 -31.38
CA ASP A 73 8.55 2.13 -32.54
C ASP A 73 7.37 2.92 -33.18
N LEU A 74 7.66 4.09 -33.76
CA LEU A 74 6.69 4.99 -34.41
C LEU A 74 5.88 4.25 -35.50
N GLY A 75 6.51 3.34 -36.24
CA GLY A 75 5.82 2.55 -37.27
C GLY A 75 4.78 1.55 -36.75
N MET A 76 4.83 1.16 -35.46
CA MET A 76 3.87 0.20 -34.89
C MET A 76 2.56 0.85 -34.49
N ASN A 77 2.62 2.10 -34.02
CA ASN A 77 1.41 2.87 -33.72
C ASN A 77 0.63 3.15 -35.01
N GLU A 78 1.32 3.46 -36.12
CA GLU A 78 0.67 3.66 -37.43
C GLU A 78 -0.04 2.40 -37.90
N ARG A 79 0.64 1.24 -37.85
CA ARG A 79 0.05 -0.07 -38.20
C ARG A 79 -1.17 -0.40 -37.33
N LEU A 80 -1.11 -0.13 -36.03
CA LEU A 80 -2.25 -0.31 -35.13
C LEU A 80 -3.42 0.58 -35.56
N VAL A 81 -3.17 1.88 -35.75
CA VAL A 81 -4.19 2.87 -36.14
C VAL A 81 -4.87 2.47 -37.46
N ASP A 82 -4.10 2.04 -38.45
CA ASP A 82 -4.66 1.59 -39.73
C ASP A 82 -5.53 0.34 -39.59
N GLY A 83 -5.08 -0.65 -38.83
CA GLY A 83 -5.89 -1.84 -38.59
C GLY A 83 -7.14 -1.56 -37.75
N LEU A 84 -7.09 -0.61 -36.81
CA LEU A 84 -8.28 -0.16 -36.07
C LEU A 84 -9.29 0.56 -36.99
N ARG A 85 -8.82 1.37 -37.97
CA ARG A 85 -9.70 1.95 -39.00
C ARG A 85 -10.36 0.87 -39.84
N ASP A 86 -9.63 -0.18 -40.21
CA ASP A 86 -10.17 -1.32 -40.95
C ASP A 86 -11.22 -2.08 -40.12
N LEU A 87 -11.01 -2.21 -38.80
CA LEU A 87 -11.95 -2.85 -37.88
C LEU A 87 -13.26 -2.06 -37.77
N MET A 88 -13.21 -0.73 -37.70
CA MET A 88 -14.41 0.13 -37.63
C MET A 88 -15.36 -0.02 -38.82
N ARG A 89 -14.85 -0.45 -39.98
CA ARG A 89 -15.66 -0.67 -41.20
C ARG A 89 -16.42 -2.00 -41.19
N ARG A 90 -16.15 -2.88 -40.22
CA ARG A 90 -16.80 -4.20 -40.11
C ARG A 90 -18.01 -4.11 -39.19
N ASP A 91 -18.98 -4.99 -39.40
CA ASP A 91 -20.06 -5.17 -38.43
C ASP A 91 -19.50 -5.84 -37.16
N PRO A 92 -19.60 -5.21 -35.98
CA PRO A 92 -19.17 -5.81 -34.72
C PRO A 92 -20.04 -7.00 -34.30
N PHE A 93 -21.25 -7.12 -34.85
CA PHE A 93 -22.25 -8.14 -34.49
C PHE A 93 -22.73 -8.94 -35.72
N PRO A 94 -21.81 -9.65 -36.41
CA PRO A 94 -22.17 -10.43 -37.59
C PRO A 94 -23.14 -11.57 -37.24
N ALA A 95 -23.88 -12.05 -38.25
CA ALA A 95 -24.92 -13.08 -38.07
C ALA A 95 -24.38 -14.41 -37.51
N ASP A 96 -23.13 -14.76 -37.82
CA ASP A 96 -22.44 -15.96 -37.31
C ASP A 96 -21.89 -15.79 -35.88
N ARG A 97 -22.02 -14.59 -35.31
CA ARG A 97 -21.55 -14.18 -33.97
C ARG A 97 -20.04 -14.41 -33.75
N THR A 98 -19.26 -14.60 -34.81
CA THR A 98 -17.81 -14.76 -34.72
C THR A 98 -17.15 -13.40 -34.77
N THR A 99 -16.93 -12.81 -33.60
CA THR A 99 -16.44 -11.43 -33.46
C THR A 99 -15.56 -11.29 -32.22
N PHE A 100 -14.85 -10.17 -32.11
CA PHE A 100 -13.93 -9.94 -31.00
C PHE A 100 -14.64 -9.73 -29.66
N VAL A 101 -15.89 -9.28 -29.69
CA VAL A 101 -16.67 -9.01 -28.47
C VAL A 101 -17.07 -10.27 -27.72
N THR A 102 -17.03 -11.45 -28.37
CA THR A 102 -17.31 -12.74 -27.74
C THR A 102 -16.06 -13.40 -27.15
N ASP A 103 -14.86 -12.93 -27.50
CA ASP A 103 -13.60 -13.44 -26.95
C ASP A 103 -13.02 -12.42 -25.97
N ARG A 104 -13.06 -12.74 -24.68
CA ARG A 104 -12.58 -11.90 -23.57
C ARG A 104 -11.15 -11.35 -23.81
N ARG A 105 -10.27 -12.15 -24.41
CA ARG A 105 -8.89 -11.78 -24.66
C ARG A 105 -8.79 -10.76 -25.78
N GLN A 106 -9.55 -10.99 -26.86
CA GLN A 106 -9.61 -10.05 -27.97
C GLN A 106 -10.26 -8.73 -27.56
N LEU A 107 -11.35 -8.79 -26.81
CA LEU A 107 -12.03 -7.63 -26.25
C LEU A 107 -11.09 -6.76 -25.40
N LEU A 108 -10.37 -7.37 -24.47
CA LEU A 108 -9.41 -6.64 -23.62
C LEU A 108 -8.23 -6.11 -24.43
N GLY A 109 -7.63 -6.91 -25.31
CA GLY A 109 -6.55 -6.45 -26.18
C GLY A 109 -6.97 -5.27 -27.05
N ILE A 110 -8.18 -5.29 -27.62
CA ILE A 110 -8.72 -4.16 -28.42
C ILE A 110 -9.04 -2.94 -27.55
N THR A 111 -9.48 -3.16 -26.30
CA THR A 111 -9.65 -2.07 -25.33
C THR A 111 -8.31 -1.37 -25.07
N LEU A 112 -7.25 -2.14 -24.83
CA LEU A 112 -5.90 -1.61 -24.65
C LEU A 112 -5.37 -0.92 -25.91
N ALA A 113 -5.65 -1.49 -27.10
CA ALA A 113 -5.36 -0.84 -28.38
C ALA A 113 -6.05 0.53 -28.50
N ALA A 114 -7.31 0.65 -28.06
CA ALA A 114 -8.02 1.92 -28.05
C ALA A 114 -7.36 2.96 -27.13
N LEU A 115 -6.82 2.53 -25.98
CA LEU A 115 -6.07 3.41 -25.08
C LEU A 115 -4.75 3.86 -25.70
N VAL A 116 -4.01 2.93 -26.33
CA VAL A 116 -2.73 3.23 -26.98
C VAL A 116 -2.93 4.20 -28.15
N ALA A 117 -3.98 4.01 -28.93
CA ALA A 117 -4.29 4.82 -30.10
C ALA A 117 -5.14 6.07 -29.80
N ARG A 118 -5.46 6.35 -28.52
CA ARG A 118 -6.44 7.38 -28.12
C ARG A 118 -6.14 8.75 -28.74
N ASP A 119 -4.88 9.17 -28.73
CA ASP A 119 -4.46 10.48 -29.25
C ASP A 119 -4.46 10.54 -30.79
N ALA A 120 -4.21 9.40 -31.45
CA ALA A 120 -4.09 9.31 -32.91
C ALA A 120 -5.42 8.97 -33.61
N LEU A 121 -6.37 8.33 -32.91
CA LEU A 121 -7.63 7.86 -33.47
C LEU A 121 -8.77 7.92 -32.44
N LEU A 122 -9.12 9.12 -31.97
CA LEU A 122 -10.21 9.35 -31.02
C LEU A 122 -11.57 8.78 -31.48
N ALA A 123 -11.81 8.74 -32.80
CA ALA A 123 -13.02 8.15 -33.36
C ALA A 123 -13.18 6.66 -33.03
N PHE A 124 -12.06 5.91 -32.91
CA PHE A 124 -12.11 4.50 -32.51
C PHE A 124 -12.56 4.33 -31.06
N HIS A 125 -12.12 5.22 -30.18
CA HIS A 125 -12.54 5.21 -28.77
C HIS A 125 -14.05 5.37 -28.65
N SER A 126 -14.63 6.34 -29.36
CA SER A 126 -16.09 6.58 -29.36
C SER A 126 -16.84 5.39 -29.97
N TRP A 127 -16.36 4.88 -31.11
CA TRP A 127 -16.94 3.71 -31.76
C TRP A 127 -16.93 2.48 -30.85
N LEU A 128 -15.83 2.22 -30.15
CA LEU A 128 -15.75 1.07 -29.23
C LEU A 128 -16.72 1.23 -28.06
N LEU A 129 -16.90 2.44 -27.52
CA LEU A 129 -17.92 2.69 -26.51
C LEU A 129 -19.33 2.41 -27.04
N ASP A 130 -19.65 2.81 -28.27
CA ASP A 130 -20.93 2.51 -28.90
C ASP A 130 -21.15 1.00 -29.06
N VAL A 131 -20.12 0.28 -29.51
CA VAL A 131 -20.14 -1.19 -29.60
C VAL A 131 -20.39 -1.83 -28.24
N LEU A 132 -19.72 -1.34 -27.20
CA LEU A 132 -19.90 -1.89 -25.87
C LEU A 132 -21.27 -1.56 -25.30
N HIS A 133 -21.90 -0.42 -25.61
CA HIS A 133 -23.25 -0.08 -25.16
C HIS A 133 -24.37 -0.69 -26.02
N ASP A 134 -24.06 -1.22 -27.21
CA ASP A 134 -25.05 -1.75 -28.14
C ASP A 134 -25.87 -2.90 -27.50
N SER A 135 -27.19 -2.79 -27.64
CA SER A 135 -28.16 -3.80 -27.18
C SER A 135 -27.97 -5.19 -27.81
N ARG A 136 -27.26 -5.29 -28.94
CA ARG A 136 -26.90 -6.55 -29.60
C ARG A 136 -25.75 -7.27 -28.90
N PHE A 137 -25.01 -6.59 -28.02
CA PHE A 137 -24.00 -7.24 -27.20
C PHE A 137 -24.67 -8.25 -26.27
N ARG A 138 -24.38 -9.54 -26.50
CA ARG A 138 -24.86 -10.65 -25.69
C ARG A 138 -23.69 -11.37 -25.08
N ALA A 139 -23.52 -11.23 -23.77
CA ALA A 139 -22.56 -12.02 -23.02
C ALA A 139 -23.11 -13.46 -22.89
N ASP A 140 -22.47 -14.40 -23.57
CA ASP A 140 -22.87 -15.81 -23.53
C ASP A 140 -22.50 -16.48 -22.19
N ASP A 141 -21.60 -15.86 -21.41
CA ASP A 141 -21.26 -16.26 -20.05
C ASP A 141 -20.96 -15.05 -19.13
N PRO A 142 -21.07 -15.21 -17.80
CA PRO A 142 -20.83 -14.13 -16.83
C PRO A 142 -19.46 -13.45 -16.97
N ARG A 143 -18.41 -14.19 -17.39
CA ARG A 143 -17.06 -13.62 -17.49
C ARG A 143 -16.91 -12.72 -18.70
N THR A 144 -17.65 -12.98 -19.79
CA THR A 144 -17.70 -12.08 -20.95
C THR A 144 -18.41 -10.77 -20.58
N ASP A 145 -19.46 -10.82 -19.75
CA ASP A 145 -20.08 -9.60 -19.21
C ASP A 145 -19.11 -8.81 -18.31
N LEU A 146 -18.38 -9.49 -17.42
CA LEU A 146 -17.36 -8.85 -16.60
C LEU A 146 -16.24 -8.21 -17.43
N ALA A 147 -15.77 -8.88 -18.49
CA ALA A 147 -14.78 -8.33 -19.41
C ALA A 147 -15.32 -7.07 -20.11
N ARG A 148 -16.58 -7.07 -20.57
CA ARG A 148 -17.24 -5.88 -21.12
C ARG A 148 -17.31 -4.74 -20.12
N ARG A 149 -17.73 -5.01 -18.87
CA ARG A 149 -17.82 -3.99 -17.81
C ARG A 149 -16.45 -3.41 -17.47
N HIS A 150 -15.43 -4.26 -17.41
CA HIS A 150 -14.04 -3.82 -17.23
C HIS A 150 -13.61 -2.90 -18.37
N SER A 151 -13.84 -3.31 -19.63
CA SER A 151 -13.52 -2.49 -20.81
C SER A 151 -14.23 -1.14 -20.80
N LEU A 152 -15.52 -1.11 -20.47
CA LEU A 152 -16.27 0.14 -20.31
C LEU A 152 -15.62 1.03 -19.24
N ALA A 153 -15.40 0.49 -18.04
CA ALA A 153 -14.82 1.25 -16.93
C ALA A 153 -13.44 1.82 -17.25
N VAL A 154 -12.59 1.05 -17.95
CA VAL A 154 -11.27 1.50 -18.39
C VAL A 154 -11.36 2.63 -19.42
N LEU A 155 -12.33 2.55 -20.34
CA LEU A 155 -12.49 3.55 -21.40
C LEU A 155 -13.11 4.85 -20.86
N THR A 156 -14.05 4.76 -19.92
CA THR A 156 -14.78 5.92 -19.37
C THR A 156 -14.20 6.47 -18.08
N ASP A 157 -13.24 5.78 -17.45
CA ASP A 157 -12.76 6.07 -16.10
C ASP A 157 -13.90 6.07 -15.05
N ASP A 158 -14.93 5.23 -15.27
CA ASP A 158 -16.07 5.07 -14.36
C ASP A 158 -16.22 3.61 -13.92
N PRO A 159 -15.87 3.27 -12.66
CA PRO A 159 -15.89 1.89 -12.18
C PRO A 159 -17.30 1.29 -12.20
N ALA A 160 -17.41 0.08 -12.78
CA ALA A 160 -18.69 -0.59 -12.96
C ALA A 160 -19.28 -1.06 -11.61
N PRO A 161 -20.55 -0.76 -11.29
CA PRO A 161 -21.18 -1.25 -10.08
C PRO A 161 -21.37 -2.77 -10.13
N LEU A 162 -20.87 -3.46 -9.11
CA LEU A 162 -21.05 -4.90 -8.92
C LEU A 162 -21.94 -5.12 -7.69
N GLY A 163 -23.21 -5.44 -7.92
CA GLY A 163 -24.17 -5.81 -6.87
C GLY A 163 -24.33 -7.33 -6.76
N GLY A 164 -24.53 -7.84 -5.54
CA GLY A 164 -24.98 -9.22 -5.30
C GLY A 164 -23.93 -10.31 -5.56
N LEU A 165 -22.87 -10.35 -4.76
CA LEU A 165 -21.84 -11.41 -4.81
C LEU A 165 -22.36 -12.84 -4.58
N ALA A 166 -23.60 -12.98 -4.07
CA ALA A 166 -24.27 -14.26 -3.91
C ALA A 166 -24.49 -15.01 -5.25
N GLY A 167 -24.58 -14.27 -6.37
CA GLY A 167 -24.75 -14.84 -7.71
C GLY A 167 -23.47 -15.37 -8.35
N VAL A 168 -22.31 -14.81 -7.98
CA VAL A 168 -21.00 -15.25 -8.47
C VAL A 168 -20.70 -16.61 -7.85
N LYS A 169 -20.51 -17.68 -8.64
CA LYS A 169 -20.40 -19.05 -8.09
C LYS A 169 -19.07 -19.75 -8.36
N ASN A 170 -18.44 -19.47 -9.51
CA ASN A 170 -17.24 -20.18 -9.93
C ASN A 170 -15.97 -19.40 -9.54
N LEU A 171 -14.84 -20.12 -9.43
CA LEU A 171 -13.57 -19.53 -9.00
C LEU A 171 -13.04 -18.49 -10.01
N PRO A 172 -13.01 -18.74 -11.34
CA PRO A 172 -12.49 -17.74 -12.29
C PRO A 172 -13.27 -16.42 -12.30
N GLU A 173 -14.59 -16.45 -12.12
CA GLU A 173 -15.44 -15.26 -12.03
C GLU A 173 -15.15 -14.47 -10.74
N LEU A 174 -14.96 -15.15 -9.60
CA LEU A 174 -14.50 -14.50 -8.36
C LEU A 174 -13.14 -13.83 -8.55
N CYS A 175 -12.20 -14.51 -9.21
CA CYS A 175 -10.87 -13.97 -9.49
C CYS A 175 -10.92 -12.78 -10.46
N MET A 176 -11.84 -12.78 -11.43
CA MET A 176 -12.08 -11.64 -12.33
C MET A 176 -12.62 -10.43 -11.56
N VAL A 177 -13.62 -10.62 -10.68
CA VAL A 177 -14.15 -9.55 -9.83
C VAL A 177 -13.07 -9.00 -8.90
N HIS A 178 -12.26 -9.88 -8.30
CA HIS A 178 -11.12 -9.47 -7.48
C HIS A 178 -10.11 -8.65 -8.30
N TRP A 179 -9.74 -9.12 -9.49
CA TRP A 179 -8.82 -8.40 -10.38
C TRP A 179 -9.38 -7.03 -10.78
N MET A 180 -10.65 -6.94 -11.16
CA MET A 180 -11.30 -5.66 -11.50
C MET A 180 -11.32 -4.69 -10.31
N SER A 181 -11.49 -5.20 -9.08
CA SER A 181 -11.47 -4.38 -7.86
C SER A 181 -10.08 -3.77 -7.62
N ILE A 182 -9.02 -4.56 -7.81
CA ILE A 182 -7.63 -4.09 -7.70
C ILE A 182 -7.29 -3.10 -8.83
N ALA A 183 -7.77 -3.35 -10.04
CA ALA A 183 -7.63 -2.45 -11.18
C ALA A 183 -8.49 -1.18 -11.07
N SER A 184 -9.28 -1.01 -9.99
CA SER A 184 -10.20 0.11 -9.80
C SER A 184 -11.26 0.25 -10.91
N THR A 185 -11.66 -0.87 -11.51
CA THR A 185 -12.67 -0.93 -12.59
C THR A 185 -14.01 -1.50 -12.12
N ALA A 186 -14.07 -1.92 -10.86
CA ALA A 186 -15.27 -2.40 -10.19
C ALA A 186 -15.56 -1.59 -8.92
N ARG A 187 -16.84 -1.29 -8.70
CA ARG A 187 -17.36 -0.67 -7.48
C ARG A 187 -18.19 -1.69 -6.71
N LEU A 188 -17.67 -2.12 -5.57
CA LEU A 188 -18.37 -3.00 -4.63
C LEU A 188 -19.36 -2.19 -3.78
N ALA A 189 -20.42 -2.83 -3.30
CA ALA A 189 -21.46 -2.16 -2.50
C ALA A 189 -20.95 -1.86 -1.07
N ASP A 190 -20.29 -2.83 -0.44
CA ASP A 190 -19.53 -2.67 0.79
C ASP A 190 -18.08 -3.12 0.52
N PRO A 191 -17.17 -2.22 0.13
CA PRO A 191 -15.82 -2.59 -0.28
C PRO A 191 -15.05 -3.45 0.73
N ALA A 192 -15.26 -3.25 2.03
CA ALA A 192 -14.54 -4.00 3.06
C ALA A 192 -15.12 -5.42 3.21
N ALA A 193 -16.44 -5.53 3.41
CA ALA A 193 -17.09 -6.81 3.63
C ALA A 193 -17.11 -7.67 2.35
N ASP A 194 -17.37 -7.06 1.20
CA ASP A 194 -17.46 -7.74 -0.09
C ASP A 194 -16.08 -8.27 -0.52
N LEU A 195 -15.02 -7.49 -0.36
CA LEU A 195 -13.66 -7.93 -0.68
C LEU A 195 -13.23 -9.10 0.21
N GLN A 196 -13.47 -9.00 1.52
CA GLN A 196 -13.16 -10.09 2.45
C GLN A 196 -13.92 -11.38 2.10
N LEU A 197 -15.19 -11.27 1.72
CA LEU A 197 -16.00 -12.40 1.27
C LEU A 197 -15.44 -13.01 -0.03
N ILE A 198 -15.09 -12.19 -1.02
CA ILE A 198 -14.49 -12.64 -2.28
C ILE A 198 -13.20 -13.40 -2.00
N GLN A 199 -12.29 -12.82 -1.21
CA GLN A 199 -10.99 -13.41 -0.89
C GLN A 199 -11.15 -14.76 -0.18
N ARG A 200 -12.03 -14.85 0.83
CA ARG A 200 -12.33 -16.10 1.52
C ARG A 200 -12.84 -17.18 0.56
N ARG A 201 -13.72 -16.82 -0.38
CA ARG A 201 -14.27 -17.74 -1.37
C ARG A 201 -13.24 -18.17 -2.40
N ILE A 202 -12.35 -17.27 -2.83
CA ILE A 202 -11.21 -17.60 -3.70
C ILE A 202 -10.29 -18.60 -2.99
N LEU A 203 -9.88 -18.34 -1.75
CA LEU A 203 -9.04 -19.26 -0.98
C LEU A 203 -9.68 -20.63 -0.80
N THR A 204 -10.99 -20.68 -0.52
CA THR A 204 -11.73 -21.95 -0.41
C THR A 204 -11.82 -22.67 -1.76
N GLY A 205 -12.01 -21.93 -2.86
CA GLY A 205 -12.08 -22.49 -4.22
C GLY A 205 -10.75 -23.05 -4.68
N LEU A 206 -9.63 -22.36 -4.38
CA LEU A 206 -8.28 -22.81 -4.70
C LEU A 206 -7.97 -24.22 -4.16
N LEU A 207 -8.53 -24.60 -3.01
CA LEU A 207 -8.33 -25.92 -2.40
C LEU A 207 -9.08 -27.05 -3.13
N ARG A 208 -10.06 -26.72 -3.98
CA ARG A 208 -10.97 -27.67 -4.61
C ARG A 208 -10.85 -27.74 -6.12
N THR A 209 -10.18 -26.77 -6.73
CA THR A 209 -10.02 -26.67 -8.18
C THR A 209 -8.84 -27.52 -8.64
N ASP A 210 -9.07 -28.37 -9.64
CA ASP A 210 -7.99 -28.97 -10.41
C ASP A 210 -7.46 -27.95 -11.41
N ILE A 211 -6.14 -27.75 -11.42
CA ILE A 211 -5.48 -26.81 -12.32
C ILE A 211 -5.60 -27.28 -13.77
N ALA A 212 -5.68 -28.59 -14.01
CA ALA A 212 -5.83 -29.15 -15.36
C ALA A 212 -7.13 -28.72 -16.05
N ASP A 213 -8.17 -28.36 -15.29
CA ASP A 213 -9.48 -27.93 -15.80
C ASP A 213 -9.51 -26.43 -16.14
N LEU A 214 -8.48 -25.68 -15.77
CA LEU A 214 -8.42 -24.24 -16.04
C LEU A 214 -7.87 -23.97 -17.44
N SER A 215 -8.46 -22.99 -18.12
CA SER A 215 -7.78 -22.39 -19.27
C SER A 215 -6.60 -21.55 -18.79
N THR A 216 -5.64 -21.25 -19.67
CA THR A 216 -4.50 -20.39 -19.33
C THR A 216 -4.93 -19.02 -18.79
N CYS A 217 -5.96 -18.41 -19.38
CA CYS A 217 -6.51 -17.14 -18.90
C CYS A 217 -7.11 -17.26 -17.48
N ASP A 218 -7.87 -18.33 -17.23
CA ASP A 218 -8.47 -18.55 -15.91
C ASP A 218 -7.37 -18.88 -14.88
N ALA A 219 -6.36 -19.67 -15.24
CA ALA A 219 -5.19 -19.94 -14.43
C ALA A 219 -4.42 -18.64 -14.09
N ALA A 220 -4.34 -17.68 -15.01
CA ALA A 220 -3.70 -16.39 -14.78
C ALA A 220 -4.47 -15.56 -13.74
N LEU A 221 -5.79 -15.45 -13.87
CA LEU A 221 -6.66 -14.77 -12.90
C LEU A 221 -6.56 -15.42 -11.52
N VAL A 222 -6.59 -16.75 -11.47
CA VAL A 222 -6.46 -17.54 -10.24
C VAL A 222 -5.09 -17.31 -9.60
N ARG A 223 -4.01 -17.36 -10.38
CA ARG A 223 -2.64 -17.12 -9.91
C ARG A 223 -2.46 -15.70 -9.39
N ALA A 224 -3.03 -14.71 -10.09
CA ALA A 224 -2.93 -13.31 -9.72
C ALA A 224 -3.72 -13.00 -8.44
N ALA A 225 -4.91 -13.58 -8.29
CA ALA A 225 -5.68 -13.46 -7.05
C ALA A 225 -4.97 -14.16 -5.88
N ALA A 226 -4.50 -15.40 -6.08
CA ALA A 226 -3.79 -16.16 -5.05
C ALA A 226 -2.55 -15.42 -4.55
N GLY A 227 -1.71 -14.91 -5.46
CA GLY A 227 -0.50 -14.14 -5.11
C GLY A 227 -0.84 -12.93 -4.26
N ARG A 228 -1.69 -12.04 -4.77
CA ARG A 228 -2.06 -10.80 -4.06
C ARG A 228 -2.73 -11.05 -2.71
N ILE A 229 -3.59 -12.05 -2.60
CA ILE A 229 -4.24 -12.39 -1.32
C ILE A 229 -3.20 -12.90 -0.32
N ILE A 230 -2.29 -13.76 -0.75
CA ILE A 230 -1.23 -14.30 0.10
C ILE A 230 -0.27 -13.19 0.52
N ASP A 231 0.19 -12.35 -0.42
CA ASP A 231 1.12 -11.25 -0.13
C ASP A 231 0.50 -10.24 0.84
N ALA A 232 -0.74 -9.81 0.60
CA ALA A 232 -1.45 -8.92 1.53
C ALA A 232 -1.69 -9.58 2.91
N SER A 233 -1.93 -10.90 2.94
CA SER A 233 -2.06 -11.65 4.19
C SER A 233 -0.73 -11.75 4.92
N ILE A 234 0.38 -11.96 4.20
CA ILE A 234 1.74 -11.96 4.75
C ILE A 234 2.06 -10.58 5.30
N ASP A 235 1.84 -9.50 4.56
CA ASP A 235 2.09 -8.14 5.00
C ASP A 235 1.28 -7.77 6.25
N SER A 236 0.02 -8.22 6.31
CA SER A 236 -0.84 -8.00 7.48
C SER A 236 -0.50 -8.89 8.69
N THR A 237 0.16 -10.03 8.47
CA THR A 237 0.48 -11.02 9.53
C THR A 237 1.94 -10.91 10.02
N VAL A 238 2.86 -10.51 9.13
CA VAL A 238 4.30 -10.43 9.36
C VAL A 238 4.69 -8.97 9.54
N LEU A 239 4.58 -8.48 10.77
CA LEU A 239 5.22 -7.21 11.15
C LEU A 239 6.73 -7.33 10.88
N THR A 240 7.30 -6.34 10.23
CA THR A 240 8.74 -6.27 9.89
C THR A 240 9.43 -5.12 10.62
N ARG A 241 10.76 -5.05 10.57
CA ARG A 241 11.55 -3.98 11.21
C ARG A 241 11.18 -2.57 10.71
N SER A 242 10.86 -2.42 9.42
CA SER A 242 10.47 -1.13 8.84
C SER A 242 9.14 -0.61 9.40
N HIS A 243 8.23 -1.51 9.81
CA HIS A 243 6.97 -1.11 10.41
C HIS A 243 7.15 -0.39 11.75
N VAL A 244 8.21 -0.69 12.51
CA VAL A 244 8.52 0.02 13.77
C VAL A 244 8.74 1.50 13.48
N GLY A 245 9.58 1.82 12.50
CA GLY A 245 9.83 3.20 12.07
C GLY A 245 8.59 3.89 11.50
N ILE A 246 7.73 3.17 10.76
CA ILE A 246 6.45 3.72 10.27
C ILE A 246 5.56 4.15 11.43
N VAL A 247 5.41 3.32 12.47
CA VAL A 247 4.60 3.64 13.66
C VAL A 247 5.20 4.84 14.39
N LEU A 248 6.51 4.85 14.64
CA LEU A 248 7.19 5.93 15.36
C LEU A 248 7.11 7.29 14.63
N ARG A 249 7.23 7.30 13.29
CA ARG A 249 7.05 8.53 12.48
C ARG A 249 5.65 9.13 12.57
N ARG A 250 4.64 8.38 13.06
CA ARG A 250 3.30 8.91 13.31
C ARG A 250 3.17 9.60 14.67
N PHE A 251 4.22 9.67 15.48
CA PHE A 251 4.20 10.33 16.78
C PHE A 251 3.65 11.77 16.73
N PRO A 252 4.07 12.66 15.79
CA PRO A 252 3.50 14.01 15.73
C PRO A 252 1.98 14.01 15.47
N ALA A 253 1.49 13.08 14.65
CA ALA A 253 0.07 12.93 14.37
C ALA A 253 -0.70 12.40 15.59
N ALA A 254 -0.12 11.46 16.35
CA ALA A 254 -0.68 10.97 17.60
C ALA A 254 -0.80 12.10 18.65
N MET A 255 0.21 12.97 18.71
CA MET A 255 0.24 14.10 19.64
C MET A 255 -0.77 15.22 19.31
N LYS A 256 -1.40 15.23 18.12
CA LYS A 256 -2.44 16.21 17.75
C LYS A 256 -3.61 16.26 18.74
N ARG A 257 -3.92 15.13 19.38
CA ARG A 257 -5.00 15.02 20.37
C ARG A 257 -4.49 14.97 21.82
N TRP A 258 -3.19 15.18 22.03
CA TRP A 258 -2.61 15.23 23.37
C TRP A 258 -3.20 16.42 24.15
N ARG A 259 -3.56 16.20 25.41
CA ARG A 259 -4.33 17.18 26.19
C ARG A 259 -3.42 18.25 26.76
N TRP A 260 -3.60 19.47 26.26
CA TRP A 260 -3.03 20.69 26.81
C TRP A 260 -4.06 21.81 26.74
N ASP A 261 -5.03 21.79 27.66
CA ASP A 261 -6.12 22.76 27.64
C ASP A 261 -5.67 24.16 28.06
N ASP A 262 -6.26 25.16 27.41
CA ASP A 262 -6.21 26.55 27.85
C ASP A 262 -7.16 26.73 29.06
N PRO A 263 -6.67 27.18 30.23
CA PRO A 263 -7.48 27.51 31.39
C PRO A 263 -8.54 28.57 31.11
N ASP A 264 -8.33 29.43 30.11
CA ASP A 264 -9.27 30.47 29.72
C ASP A 264 -10.45 29.89 28.91
N ASP A 265 -10.24 28.77 28.21
CA ASP A 265 -11.24 28.13 27.36
C ASP A 265 -12.05 27.04 28.08
N VAL A 266 -11.49 26.39 29.11
CA VAL A 266 -12.07 25.20 29.75
C VAL A 266 -12.12 25.36 31.27
N ARG A 267 -13.31 25.15 31.86
CA ARG A 267 -13.54 25.27 33.32
C ARG A 267 -12.65 24.37 34.19
N HIS A 268 -12.27 23.21 33.68
CA HIS A 268 -11.39 22.24 34.34
C HIS A 268 -10.32 21.79 33.34
N PRO A 269 -9.27 22.60 33.12
CA PRO A 269 -8.28 22.33 32.11
C PRO A 269 -7.46 21.09 32.48
N ILE A 270 -7.29 20.19 31.52
CA ILE A 270 -6.41 19.02 31.61
C ILE A 270 -5.15 19.33 30.82
N ARG A 271 -4.01 19.26 31.51
CA ARG A 271 -2.68 19.45 30.93
C ARG A 271 -1.81 18.24 31.25
N TRP A 272 -1.40 17.52 30.22
CA TRP A 272 -0.45 16.42 30.33
C TRP A 272 0.91 16.91 29.87
N GLU A 273 1.79 17.14 30.83
CA GLU A 273 3.16 17.61 30.58
C GLU A 273 4.03 16.52 29.97
N VAL A 274 5.05 16.95 29.22
CA VAL A 274 6.08 16.10 28.63
C VAL A 274 7.43 16.81 28.84
N ASN A 275 8.09 16.49 29.94
CA ASN A 275 9.29 17.13 30.46
C ASN A 275 10.50 16.17 30.57
N SER A 276 10.28 14.88 30.34
CA SER A 276 11.26 13.82 30.55
C SER A 276 11.22 12.75 29.46
N GLU A 277 12.36 12.06 29.33
CA GLU A 277 12.50 10.88 28.49
C GLU A 277 11.51 9.78 28.87
N ARG A 278 11.26 9.61 30.17
CA ARG A 278 10.32 8.62 30.68
C ARG A 278 8.88 8.83 30.19
N GLU A 279 8.40 10.07 30.14
CA GLU A 279 7.06 10.36 29.61
C GLU A 279 6.98 10.08 28.10
N ILE A 280 8.08 10.29 27.37
CA ILE A 280 8.18 9.91 25.96
C ILE A 280 8.19 8.39 25.80
N GLN A 281 8.93 7.68 26.65
CA GLN A 281 8.92 6.22 26.72
C GLN A 281 7.49 5.70 26.95
N ASP A 282 6.73 6.26 27.90
CA ASP A 282 5.34 5.86 28.15
C ASP A 282 4.43 6.04 26.91
N ILE A 283 4.58 7.16 26.18
CA ILE A 283 3.80 7.43 24.96
C ILE A 283 4.19 6.46 23.84
N VAL A 284 5.49 6.28 23.61
CA VAL A 284 6.01 5.38 22.58
C VAL A 284 5.65 3.93 22.91
N TRP A 285 5.64 3.54 24.18
CA TRP A 285 5.16 2.25 24.63
C TRP A 285 3.70 2.03 24.20
N ILE A 286 2.80 2.97 24.49
CA ILE A 286 1.39 2.87 24.08
C ILE A 286 1.27 2.72 22.55
N MET A 287 2.03 3.50 21.78
CA MET A 287 2.02 3.44 20.32
C MET A 287 2.49 2.08 19.81
N LEU A 288 3.65 1.62 20.27
CA LEU A 288 4.24 0.37 19.79
C LEU A 288 3.49 -0.85 20.31
N ARG A 289 3.09 -0.88 21.59
CA ARG A 289 2.41 -2.02 22.21
C ARG A 289 1.06 -2.33 21.59
N SER A 290 0.43 -1.32 20.96
CA SER A 290 -0.81 -1.47 20.19
C SER A 290 -0.63 -2.25 18.87
N VAL A 291 0.60 -2.32 18.36
CA VAL A 291 0.95 -2.97 17.08
C VAL A 291 1.81 -4.22 17.31
N PHE A 292 2.81 -4.14 18.18
CA PHE A 292 3.77 -5.19 18.48
C PHE A 292 3.44 -5.86 19.81
N SER A 293 2.84 -7.06 19.74
CA SER A 293 2.37 -7.78 20.92
C SER A 293 3.47 -8.30 21.84
N ASP A 294 4.68 -8.45 21.30
CA ASP A 294 5.89 -8.94 21.96
C ASP A 294 6.86 -7.82 22.36
N LEU A 295 6.42 -6.55 22.34
CA LEU A 295 7.19 -5.44 22.89
C LEU A 295 7.50 -5.73 24.38
N VAL A 296 8.78 -5.72 24.72
CA VAL A 296 9.29 -5.90 26.09
C VAL A 296 9.91 -4.61 26.60
N ASP A 297 9.70 -4.36 27.89
CA ASP A 297 10.25 -3.23 28.63
C ASP A 297 11.59 -3.61 29.25
N GLU A 298 12.54 -2.67 29.26
CA GLU A 298 13.81 -2.70 29.99
C GLU A 298 14.56 -4.06 29.96
N GLU A 299 14.91 -4.56 28.77
CA GLU A 299 15.56 -5.87 28.67
C GLU A 299 16.99 -5.85 29.23
N PRO A 300 17.29 -6.67 30.27
CA PRO A 300 18.65 -6.76 30.80
C PRO A 300 19.52 -7.56 29.83
N LEU A 301 20.50 -6.89 29.23
CA LEU A 301 21.43 -7.54 28.32
C LEU A 301 22.56 -8.27 29.07
N PRO A 302 23.22 -9.26 28.44
CA PRO A 302 24.41 -9.89 29.00
C PRO A 302 25.43 -8.83 29.44
N ARG A 303 26.00 -9.01 30.64
CA ARG A 303 26.95 -8.03 31.21
C ARG A 303 28.22 -7.95 30.34
N LEU A 304 28.50 -6.77 29.81
CA LEU A 304 29.78 -6.47 29.16
C LEU A 304 30.69 -5.74 30.16
N GLY A 305 31.64 -6.49 30.75
CA GLY A 305 32.57 -5.95 31.72
C GLY A 305 31.90 -5.57 33.05
N HIS A 306 32.08 -4.31 33.49
CA HIS A 306 31.57 -3.80 34.78
C HIS A 306 30.25 -3.03 34.64
N SER A 307 29.69 -2.90 33.44
CA SER A 307 28.46 -2.15 33.18
C SER A 307 27.29 -3.07 32.80
N SER A 308 26.16 -2.89 33.47
CA SER A 308 24.87 -3.43 33.04
C SER A 308 24.27 -2.48 32.02
N TYR A 309 23.99 -2.97 30.82
CA TYR A 309 23.46 -2.15 29.73
C TYR A 309 21.99 -2.52 29.47
N ARG A 310 21.14 -1.50 29.25
CA ARG A 310 19.67 -1.64 29.16
C ARG A 310 19.16 -0.74 28.05
N ALA A 311 18.54 -1.35 27.04
CA ALA A 311 17.74 -0.62 26.06
C ALA A 311 16.36 -0.32 26.65
N ASP A 312 15.74 0.76 26.17
CA ASP A 312 14.42 1.14 26.61
C ASP A 312 13.39 0.08 26.22
N PHE A 313 13.33 -0.28 24.93
CA PHE A 313 12.43 -1.34 24.45
C PHE A 313 13.11 -2.37 23.55
N GLY A 314 12.59 -3.59 23.61
CA GLY A 314 12.94 -4.68 22.71
C GLY A 314 11.72 -5.23 21.97
N ILE A 315 11.89 -5.63 20.72
CA ILE A 315 10.92 -6.45 19.98
C ILE A 315 11.62 -7.74 19.55
N PRO A 316 11.57 -8.81 20.36
CA PRO A 316 12.36 -10.03 20.17
C PRO A 316 12.11 -10.69 18.81
N ARG A 317 10.85 -10.76 18.36
CA ARG A 317 10.51 -11.40 17.07
C ARG A 317 11.14 -10.68 15.87
N LEU A 318 11.42 -9.40 16.02
CA LEU A 318 12.09 -8.59 14.98
C LEU A 318 13.61 -8.54 15.20
N GLY A 319 14.10 -8.94 16.37
CA GLY A 319 15.48 -8.76 16.79
C GLY A 319 15.91 -7.28 16.72
N VAL A 320 15.01 -6.38 17.11
CA VAL A 320 15.21 -4.91 17.12
C VAL A 320 15.15 -4.39 18.54
N LEU A 321 16.14 -3.57 18.90
CA LEU A 321 16.10 -2.70 20.08
C LEU A 321 15.67 -1.30 19.65
N ILE A 322 15.04 -0.58 20.57
CA ILE A 322 14.60 0.79 20.39
C ILE A 322 15.18 1.62 21.52
N GLU A 323 15.97 2.62 21.16
CA GLU A 323 16.56 3.58 22.10
C GLU A 323 15.84 4.91 21.98
N LEU A 324 15.41 5.47 23.10
CA LEU A 324 14.73 6.75 23.17
C LEU A 324 15.63 7.77 23.82
N LYS A 325 15.70 8.97 23.24
CA LYS A 325 16.44 10.10 23.81
C LYS A 325 15.60 11.36 23.85
N TYR A 326 15.69 12.07 24.96
CA TYR A 326 15.04 13.37 25.15
C TYR A 326 16.07 14.50 25.06
N VAL A 327 15.91 15.39 24.07
CA VAL A 327 16.77 16.56 23.89
C VAL A 327 16.10 17.79 24.48
N ARG A 328 16.72 18.42 25.50
CA ARG A 328 16.21 19.69 26.08
C ARG A 328 16.68 20.92 25.31
N SER A 329 17.84 20.85 24.68
CA SER A 329 18.46 21.98 23.98
C SER A 329 19.29 21.52 22.78
N ALA A 330 19.47 22.38 21.77
CA ALA A 330 20.29 22.08 20.59
C ALA A 330 21.70 21.55 20.94
N ALA A 331 22.30 22.05 22.03
CA ALA A 331 23.63 21.66 22.46
C ALA A 331 23.73 20.19 22.91
N GLU A 332 22.61 19.54 23.23
CA GLU A 332 22.59 18.15 23.69
C GLU A 332 22.65 17.13 22.54
N PHE A 333 22.33 17.51 21.30
CA PHE A 333 22.34 16.58 20.14
C PHE A 333 23.70 15.88 19.99
N LYS A 334 24.80 16.64 20.05
CA LYS A 334 26.16 16.08 19.96
C LYS A 334 26.49 15.11 21.10
N LYS A 335 25.98 15.38 22.29
CA LYS A 335 26.17 14.52 23.46
C LYS A 335 25.38 13.22 23.28
N ILE A 336 24.12 13.31 22.88
CA ILE A 336 23.21 12.18 22.65
C ILE A 336 23.72 11.29 21.51
N GLU A 337 24.16 11.89 20.40
CA GLU A 337 24.78 11.15 19.30
C GLU A 337 25.95 10.30 19.78
N LYS A 338 26.86 10.89 20.58
CA LYS A 338 28.00 10.17 21.15
C LYS A 338 27.56 9.04 22.08
N GLU A 339 26.60 9.31 22.96
CA GLU A 339 26.04 8.30 23.87
C GLU A 339 25.50 7.11 23.07
N ILE A 340 24.62 7.34 22.09
CA ILE A 340 24.03 6.29 21.24
C ILE A 340 25.12 5.47 20.50
N LEU A 341 26.15 6.13 19.97
CA LEU A 341 27.22 5.44 19.23
C LEU A 341 28.09 4.57 20.13
N GLU A 342 28.36 5.00 21.36
CA GLU A 342 29.10 4.22 22.37
C GLU A 342 28.28 3.01 22.83
N ASP A 343 27.00 3.25 23.03
CA ASP A 343 25.97 2.32 23.46
C ASP A 343 25.68 1.21 22.44
N SER A 344 25.61 1.56 21.15
CA SER A 344 25.38 0.57 20.08
C SER A 344 26.50 -0.46 19.95
N ILE A 345 27.72 -0.13 20.38
CA ILE A 345 28.86 -1.06 20.44
C ILE A 345 28.64 -2.11 21.52
N ALA A 346 28.06 -1.72 22.67
CA ALA A 346 27.75 -2.65 23.75
C ALA A 346 26.58 -3.57 23.38
N TYR A 347 25.56 -3.05 22.68
CA TYR A 347 24.37 -3.81 22.31
C TYR A 347 24.64 -5.06 21.43
N LEU A 348 25.64 -5.02 20.54
CA LEU A 348 25.66 -5.89 19.36
C LEU A 348 26.93 -6.72 19.17
N ARG A 349 27.84 -6.72 20.15
CA ARG A 349 29.09 -7.51 20.10
C ARG A 349 28.89 -9.00 20.41
N GLU A 350 27.84 -9.38 21.11
CA GLU A 350 27.40 -10.78 21.20
C GLU A 350 26.19 -10.96 20.28
N ARG A 351 26.27 -11.92 19.34
CA ARG A 351 25.19 -12.26 18.39
C ARG A 351 23.98 -12.88 19.12
N GLY A 352 23.25 -12.08 19.89
CA GLY A 352 22.05 -12.46 20.63
C GLY A 352 20.76 -12.28 19.81
N THR A 353 19.62 -12.31 20.52
CA THR A 353 18.26 -12.12 19.96
C THR A 353 18.13 -10.80 19.18
N TYR A 354 18.88 -9.78 19.57
CA TYR A 354 18.85 -8.45 18.97
C TYR A 354 20.05 -8.21 18.08
N THR A 355 19.79 -7.71 16.88
CA THR A 355 20.85 -7.49 15.87
C THR A 355 20.83 -6.08 15.30
N LYS A 356 19.74 -5.33 15.51
CA LYS A 356 19.51 -4.00 14.95
C LYS A 356 18.98 -3.04 16.00
N LEU A 357 19.25 -1.75 15.79
CA LEU A 357 18.83 -0.65 16.64
C LEU A 357 17.99 0.35 15.85
N ILE A 358 16.92 0.84 16.46
CA ILE A 358 16.18 2.01 15.99
C ILE A 358 16.32 3.10 17.06
N VAL A 359 16.63 4.31 16.62
CA VAL A 359 16.78 5.46 17.53
C VAL A 359 15.57 6.37 17.36
N PHE A 360 14.96 6.74 18.48
CA PHE A 360 13.90 7.74 18.54
C PHE A 360 14.34 8.93 19.39
N ILE A 361 14.40 10.11 18.81
CA ILE A 361 14.80 11.34 19.51
C ILE A 361 13.61 12.28 19.57
N TYR A 362 13.18 12.61 20.79
CA TYR A 362 12.22 13.69 21.02
C TYR A 362 12.97 15.00 21.26
N ASP A 363 12.82 15.92 20.32
CA ASP A 363 13.42 17.25 20.39
C ASP A 363 12.48 18.25 21.06
N ALA A 364 12.66 18.41 22.37
CA ALA A 364 11.89 19.36 23.15
C ALA A 364 12.25 20.83 22.86
N SER A 365 13.43 21.06 22.29
CA SER A 365 13.94 22.38 21.92
C SER A 365 13.39 22.88 20.57
N ALA A 366 12.89 21.97 19.72
CA ALA A 366 12.46 22.25 18.35
C ALA A 366 13.58 22.85 17.47
N SER A 367 14.81 22.37 17.65
CA SER A 367 16.02 22.75 16.92
C SER A 367 16.20 21.88 15.67
N ASN A 368 15.30 22.06 14.70
CA ASN A 368 15.21 21.20 13.50
C ASN A 368 16.49 21.18 12.64
N GLN A 369 17.36 22.18 12.74
CA GLN A 369 18.62 22.25 12.02
C GLN A 369 19.61 21.14 12.37
N GLU A 370 19.49 20.54 13.56
CA GLU A 370 20.36 19.43 13.99
C GLU A 370 19.88 18.07 13.46
N HIS A 371 18.63 17.98 13.00
CA HIS A 371 17.97 16.69 12.74
C HIS A 371 18.64 15.91 11.62
N ASP A 372 18.88 16.55 10.47
CA ASP A 372 19.48 15.90 9.30
C ASP A 372 20.92 15.47 9.59
N VAL A 373 21.68 16.31 10.31
CA VAL A 373 23.07 16.04 10.67
C VAL A 373 23.16 14.84 11.62
N THR A 374 22.37 14.84 12.69
CA THR A 374 22.34 13.72 13.65
C THR A 374 21.80 12.44 13.00
N THR A 375 20.80 12.54 12.14
CA THR A 375 20.25 11.39 11.39
C THR A 375 21.32 10.77 10.51
N ALA A 376 22.04 11.58 9.72
CA ALA A 376 23.10 11.11 8.85
C ALA A 376 24.23 10.44 9.65
N ALA A 377 24.70 11.08 10.73
CA ALA A 377 25.79 10.57 11.56
C ALA A 377 25.46 9.21 12.21
N LEU A 378 24.24 9.04 12.73
CA LEU A 378 23.81 7.77 13.34
C LEU A 378 23.59 6.66 12.29
N LEU A 379 23.10 7.00 11.09
CA LEU A 379 22.88 6.02 10.02
C LEU A 379 24.15 5.58 9.28
N GLU A 380 25.31 6.19 9.53
CA GLU A 380 26.61 5.68 9.06
C GLU A 380 26.92 4.27 9.61
N ARG A 381 26.21 3.86 10.66
CA ARG A 381 26.34 2.56 11.31
C ARG A 381 25.34 1.53 10.79
N ASP A 382 25.84 0.42 10.25
CA ASP A 382 25.02 -0.69 9.71
C ASP A 382 24.08 -1.34 10.74
N ASP A 383 24.37 -1.20 12.03
CA ASP A 383 23.53 -1.67 13.12
C ASP A 383 22.30 -0.80 13.37
N ILE A 384 22.37 0.49 13.03
CA ILE A 384 21.27 1.44 13.20
C ILE A 384 20.48 1.48 11.89
N ILE A 385 19.24 1.00 11.92
CA ILE A 385 18.44 0.82 10.70
C ILE A 385 17.44 1.93 10.45
N ASP A 386 17.16 2.76 11.46
CA ASP A 386 16.26 3.89 11.36
C ASP A 386 16.54 4.88 12.49
N VAL A 387 16.43 6.18 12.18
CA VAL A 387 16.57 7.28 13.14
C VAL A 387 15.38 8.20 12.95
N ILE A 388 14.57 8.33 14.00
CA ILE A 388 13.33 9.10 13.98
C ILE A 388 13.49 10.26 14.97
N ILE A 389 13.64 11.47 14.44
CA ILE A 389 13.70 12.69 15.25
C ILE A 389 12.38 13.45 15.09
N VAL A 390 11.74 13.78 16.19
CA VAL A 390 10.46 14.51 16.20
C VAL A 390 10.53 15.72 17.10
N SER A 391 10.14 16.89 16.58
CA SER A 391 10.07 18.11 17.36
C SER A 391 8.84 18.12 18.25
N ARG A 392 8.98 18.77 19.42
CA ARG A 392 7.87 19.09 20.31
C ARG A 392 6.72 19.77 19.56
N PRO A 393 5.47 19.28 19.70
CA PRO A 393 4.29 19.97 19.22
C PRO A 393 4.19 21.41 19.76
N SER A 394 3.83 22.36 18.91
CA SER A 394 3.74 23.78 19.28
C SER A 394 2.76 24.08 20.41
N GLN A 395 1.73 23.25 20.60
CA GLN A 395 0.73 23.38 21.66
C GLN A 395 1.29 23.10 23.07
N LEU A 396 2.41 22.36 23.18
CA LEU A 396 3.05 22.09 24.47
C LEU A 396 3.91 23.29 24.90
N PRO A 397 4.25 23.44 26.19
CA PRO A 397 5.19 24.46 26.63
C PRO A 397 6.63 24.05 26.30
N ALA A 398 7.53 25.03 26.18
CA ALA A 398 8.96 24.74 26.06
C ALA A 398 9.52 24.24 27.41
N PRO A 399 10.56 23.39 27.42
CA PRO A 399 11.21 22.94 28.65
C PRO A 399 11.62 24.13 29.54
N GLY A 400 11.28 24.07 30.83
CA GLY A 400 11.62 25.12 31.80
C GLY A 400 10.63 26.30 31.85
N THR A 401 9.58 26.32 31.02
CA THR A 401 8.47 27.30 31.12
C THR A 401 7.31 26.76 31.95
N ALA A 402 7.56 26.32 33.19
CA ALA A 402 6.48 25.99 34.10
C ALA A 402 5.74 27.28 34.52
N THR A 403 4.47 27.39 34.13
CA THR A 403 3.58 28.45 34.62
C THR A 403 3.44 28.36 36.14
N ALA A 404 3.67 29.48 36.83
CA ALA A 404 3.58 29.60 38.27
C ALA A 404 2.29 28.98 38.84
N THR A 405 2.44 28.09 39.81
CA THR A 405 1.35 27.60 40.67
C THR A 405 0.59 28.80 41.25
N PRO A 406 -0.76 28.85 41.23
CA PRO A 406 -1.48 29.92 41.92
C PRO A 406 -1.14 29.85 43.42
N ALA A 407 -0.65 30.96 43.95
CA ALA A 407 -0.33 31.10 45.36
C ALA A 407 -1.53 30.73 46.24
N ALA A 408 -1.27 29.95 47.30
CA ALA A 408 -2.26 29.58 48.29
C ALA A 408 -3.06 30.80 48.77
N ALA A 409 -4.38 30.67 48.77
CA ALA A 409 -5.32 31.73 49.12
C ALA A 409 -4.97 32.40 50.45
N PHE A 410 -4.83 33.71 50.40
CA PHE A 410 -4.62 34.60 51.53
C PHE A 410 -5.85 34.57 52.47
N THR A 411 -5.69 34.07 53.69
CA THR A 411 -6.74 34.10 54.72
C THR A 411 -6.83 35.51 55.32
N PRO A 412 -7.95 36.25 55.23
CA PRO A 412 -8.04 37.56 55.85
C PRO A 412 -8.32 37.44 57.35
N ARG A 413 -7.50 38.13 58.12
CA ARG A 413 -7.62 38.37 59.57
C ARG A 413 -8.98 39.01 59.89
N ARG A 414 -9.80 38.37 60.73
CA ARG A 414 -11.05 38.93 61.28
C ARG A 414 -10.77 40.18 62.12
N SER A 415 -11.28 41.34 61.67
CA SER A 415 -11.40 42.54 62.52
C SER A 415 -12.69 42.46 63.34
N ARG A 416 -12.56 42.64 64.66
CA ARG A 416 -13.69 42.79 65.60
C ARG A 416 -14.29 44.18 65.42
N SER A 417 -15.57 44.28 65.06
CA SER A 417 -16.34 45.51 65.23
C SER A 417 -17.19 45.43 66.51
N ARG A 418 -16.98 46.42 67.38
CA ARG A 418 -17.86 46.76 68.51
C ARG A 418 -19.15 47.34 67.94
N ARG A 419 -20.31 46.86 68.40
CA ARG A 419 -21.56 47.64 68.40
C ARG A 419 -22.03 47.78 69.84
N SER A 420 -22.09 49.03 70.28
CA SER A 420 -22.75 49.50 71.48
C SER A 420 -24.27 49.54 71.27
N SER A 421 -24.96 49.26 72.37
CA SER A 421 -26.40 49.23 72.63
C SER A 421 -27.17 50.52 72.32
N SER A 422 -28.44 50.36 71.93
CA SER A 422 -29.55 51.22 72.41
C SER A 422 -30.89 50.48 72.24
N SER A 423 -31.58 50.27 73.37
CA SER A 423 -33.05 50.12 73.48
C SER A 423 -33.63 51.52 73.79
N PRO A 424 -34.95 51.82 73.69
CA PRO A 424 -36.10 51.03 74.15
C PRO A 424 -36.95 50.41 73.04
#